data_AF-A0A7Y8M639-F1
#
_entry.id   AF-A0A7Y8M639-F1
#
_cell.length_a   1.000
_cell.length_b   1.000
_cell.length_c   1.000
_cell.angle_alpha   90.00
_cell.angle_beta   90.00
_cell.angle_gamma   90.00
#
_symmetry.space_group_name_H-M   'P 1'
#
loop_
_entity.id
_entity.type
_entity.pdbx_description
1 polymer ?
#
loop_
_entity_poly.entity_id
_entity_poly.type
_entity_poly.pdbx_seq_one_letter_code
_entity_poly.pdbx_strand_id
1 'polypeptide(L)'
;MEHWNHTLFLLLNAAPGASAMVVKAARLLADESIWIIPVGMVFGWLRGSIATRHALVAATVSALLGLAINQLIGFVWYQPRPFVVGIGQTLMTHAPDSSFPSDHLTLIWTVAFSLTSVALDVAER
;
A
#
# COMPACT_ATOMS: atom_id res chain seq x y z
N MET A 1 17.78 -2.14 15.60
CA MET A 1 16.84 -1.86 14.50
C MET A 1 15.42 -1.68 15.02
N GLU A 2 14.89 -2.61 15.82
CA GLU A 2 13.51 -2.50 16.35
C GLU A 2 13.25 -1.22 17.17
N HIS A 3 14.21 -0.79 18.00
CA HIS A 3 14.08 0.47 18.74
C HIS A 3 13.86 1.68 17.80
N TRP A 4 14.57 1.75 16.67
CA TRP A 4 14.39 2.83 15.70
C TRP A 4 13.03 2.74 15.01
N ASN A 5 12.58 1.53 14.67
CA ASN A 5 11.25 1.29 14.10
C ASN A 5 10.14 1.79 15.04
N HIS A 6 10.19 1.40 16.32
CA HIS A 6 9.23 1.85 17.33
C HIS A 6 9.30 3.36 17.57
N THR A 7 10.50 3.95 17.63
CA THR A 7 10.66 5.40 17.80
C THR A 7 10.06 6.18 16.64
N LEU A 8 10.29 5.75 15.39
CA LEU A 8 9.69 6.36 14.21
C LEU A 8 8.16 6.16 14.18
N PHE A 9 7.67 4.97 14.53
CA PHE A 9 6.24 4.72 14.65
C PHE A 9 5.60 5.66 15.67
N LEU A 10 6.17 5.82 16.86
CA LEU A 10 5.64 6.71 17.91
C LEU A 10 5.73 8.20 17.54
N LEU A 11 6.71 8.59 16.73
CA LEU A 11 6.80 9.95 16.18
C LEU A 11 5.64 10.26 15.23
N LEU A 12 5.20 9.27 14.44
CA LEU A 12 4.14 9.40 13.44
C LEU A 12 2.74 9.08 13.99
N ASN A 13 2.66 8.19 14.98
CA ASN A 13 1.41 7.75 15.57
C ASN A 13 0.73 8.90 16.32
N ALA A 14 -0.60 8.89 16.31
CA ALA A 14 -1.37 9.98 16.91
C ALA A 14 -1.13 10.06 18.43
N ALA A 15 -0.79 11.25 18.91
CA ALA A 15 -0.76 11.53 20.34
C ALA A 15 -2.15 11.34 20.99
N PRO A 16 -2.22 11.00 22.28
CA PRO A 16 -3.48 11.01 23.01
C PRO A 16 -4.19 12.36 22.87
N GLY A 17 -5.48 12.35 22.49
CA GLY A 17 -6.25 13.57 22.26
C GLY A 17 -6.03 14.23 20.89
N ALA A 18 -5.36 13.56 19.94
CA ALA A 18 -5.23 14.05 18.56
C ALA A 18 -6.60 14.43 17.96
N SER A 19 -6.62 15.51 17.18
CA SER A 19 -7.87 16.03 16.64
C SER A 19 -8.56 15.02 15.72
N ALA A 20 -9.89 14.95 15.80
CA ALA A 20 -10.68 14.06 14.95
C ALA A 20 -10.44 14.32 13.45
N MET A 21 -10.17 15.57 13.07
CA MET A 21 -9.86 15.94 11.69
C MET A 21 -8.53 15.33 11.22
N VAL A 22 -7.47 15.40 12.02
CA VAL A 22 -6.16 14.82 11.68
C VAL A 22 -6.27 13.30 11.59
N VAL A 23 -6.96 12.66 12.54
CA VAL A 23 -7.19 11.22 12.51
C VAL A 23 -8.02 10.82 11.27
N LYS A 24 -9.04 11.59 10.91
CA LYS A 24 -9.85 11.33 9.70
C LYS A 24 -9.03 11.49 8.42
N ALA A 25 -8.20 12.52 8.32
CA ALA A 25 -7.30 12.72 7.19
C ALA A 25 -6.28 11.57 7.08
N ALA A 26 -5.69 11.15 8.19
CA ALA A 26 -4.76 10.02 8.22
C ALA A 26 -5.42 8.71 7.76
N ARG A 27 -6.66 8.43 8.20
CA ARG A 27 -7.43 7.26 7.73
C ARG A 27 -7.75 7.33 6.24
N LEU A 28 -8.19 8.49 5.75
CA LEU A 28 -8.46 8.69 4.32
C LEU A 28 -7.23 8.37 3.48
N LEU A 29 -6.05 8.83 3.91
CA LEU A 29 -4.81 8.55 3.21
C LEU A 29 -4.36 7.10 3.33
N ALA A 30 -4.55 6.47 4.49
CA ALA A 30 -4.06 5.12 4.76
C ALA A 30 -4.93 4.01 4.15
N ASP A 31 -6.25 4.17 4.17
CA ASP A 31 -7.22 3.12 3.87
C ASP A 31 -8.06 3.45 2.62
N GLU A 32 -8.57 4.69 2.53
CA GLU A 32 -9.50 5.05 1.43
C GLU A 32 -8.78 5.36 0.11
N SER A 33 -7.53 5.83 0.17
CA SER A 33 -6.77 6.20 -1.03
C SER A 33 -6.47 5.01 -1.95
N ILE A 34 -6.50 3.78 -1.44
CA ILE A 34 -6.26 2.57 -2.22
C ILE A 34 -7.27 2.39 -3.35
N TRP A 35 -8.51 2.92 -3.19
CA TRP A 35 -9.55 2.86 -4.20
C TRP A 35 -9.22 3.60 -5.50
N ILE A 36 -8.26 4.53 -5.47
CA ILE A 36 -7.74 5.21 -6.66
C ILE A 36 -7.21 4.18 -7.67
N ILE A 37 -6.58 3.10 -7.20
CA ILE A 37 -5.99 2.07 -8.06
C ILE A 37 -7.06 1.33 -8.89
N PRO A 38 -8.03 0.59 -8.31
CA PRO A 38 -9.01 -0.14 -9.10
C PRO A 38 -9.91 0.81 -9.92
N VAL A 39 -10.29 1.98 -9.39
CA VAL A 39 -11.08 2.96 -10.16
C VAL A 39 -10.31 3.47 -11.37
N GLY A 40 -9.03 3.81 -11.18
CA GLY A 40 -8.14 4.24 -12.26
C GLY A 40 -7.94 3.14 -13.31
N MET A 41 -7.78 1.88 -12.88
CA MET A 41 -7.64 0.74 -13.80
C MET A 41 -8.91 0.51 -14.62
N VAL A 42 -10.10 0.55 -14.00
CA VAL A 42 -11.38 0.43 -14.72
C VAL A 42 -11.56 1.57 -15.71
N PHE A 43 -11.31 2.81 -15.29
CA PHE A 43 -11.43 3.97 -16.18
C PHE A 43 -10.46 3.88 -17.35
N GLY A 44 -9.19 3.56 -17.08
CA GLY A 44 -8.15 3.37 -18.09
C GLY A 44 -8.46 2.22 -19.05
N TRP A 45 -9.09 1.14 -18.57
CA TRP A 45 -9.49 0.02 -19.42
C TRP A 45 -10.60 0.41 -20.40
N LEU A 46 -11.63 1.11 -19.90
CA LEU A 46 -12.81 1.50 -20.68
C LEU A 46 -12.51 2.62 -21.68
N ARG A 47 -11.62 3.55 -21.34
CA ARG A 47 -11.35 4.77 -22.13
C ARG A 47 -9.97 4.78 -22.81
N GLY A 48 -9.05 3.93 -22.39
CA GLY A 48 -7.67 3.93 -22.86
C GLY A 48 -7.47 3.26 -24.22
N SER A 49 -6.29 3.52 -24.79
CA SER A 49 -5.85 2.89 -26.04
C SER A 49 -5.48 1.42 -25.83
N ILE A 50 -5.19 0.69 -26.91
CA ILE A 50 -4.65 -0.67 -26.81
C ILE A 50 -3.35 -0.71 -25.99
N ALA A 51 -2.49 0.30 -26.12
CA ALA A 51 -1.26 0.43 -25.34
C ALA A 51 -1.57 0.62 -23.85
N THR A 52 -2.56 1.47 -23.50
CA THR A 52 -3.01 1.61 -22.11
C THR A 52 -3.50 0.29 -21.54
N ARG A 53 -4.27 -0.49 -22.30
CA ARG A 53 -4.76 -1.80 -21.85
C ARG A 53 -3.64 -2.80 -21.61
N HIS A 54 -2.62 -2.83 -22.48
CA HIS A 54 -1.43 -3.66 -22.26
C HIS A 54 -0.69 -3.24 -20.98
N ALA A 55 -0.51 -1.94 -20.74
CA ALA A 55 0.11 -1.42 -19.52
C ALA A 55 -0.68 -1.81 -18.26
N LEU A 56 -2.02 -1.74 -18.32
CA LEU A 56 -2.88 -2.13 -17.20
C LEU A 56 -2.80 -3.64 -16.91
N VAL A 57 -2.69 -4.49 -17.94
CA VAL A 57 -2.47 -5.93 -17.75
C VAL A 57 -1.11 -6.18 -17.08
N ALA A 58 -0.05 -5.54 -17.56
CA ALA A 58 1.27 -5.63 -16.94
C ALA A 58 1.23 -5.18 -15.47
N ALA A 59 0.59 -4.05 -15.17
CA ALA A 59 0.43 -3.54 -13.81
C ALA A 59 -0.35 -4.50 -12.91
N THR A 60 -1.41 -5.11 -13.43
CA THR A 60 -2.19 -6.12 -12.70
C THR A 60 -1.33 -7.34 -12.37
N VAL A 61 -0.57 -7.84 -13.34
CA VAL A 61 0.31 -9.00 -13.15
C VAL A 61 1.42 -8.67 -12.14
N SER A 62 2.06 -7.50 -12.25
CA SER A 62 3.07 -7.02 -11.29
C SER A 62 2.49 -6.91 -9.88
N ALA A 63 1.27 -6.40 -9.73
CA ALA A 63 0.59 -6.29 -8.44
C ALA A 63 0.31 -7.65 -7.81
N LEU A 64 -0.23 -8.60 -8.58
CA LEU A 64 -0.50 -9.96 -8.10
C LEU A 64 0.78 -10.68 -7.67
N LEU A 65 1.86 -10.57 -8.47
CA LEU A 65 3.17 -11.12 -8.13
C LEU A 65 3.75 -10.46 -6.87
N GLY A 66 3.70 -9.13 -6.78
CA GLY A 66 4.20 -8.41 -5.61
C GLY A 66 3.44 -8.79 -4.34
N LEU A 67 2.11 -8.86 -4.40
CA LEU A 67 1.29 -9.30 -3.27
C LEU A 67 1.57 -10.77 -2.90
N ALA A 68 1.75 -11.67 -3.87
CA ALA A 68 2.12 -13.05 -3.58
C ALA A 68 3.45 -13.14 -2.84
N ILE A 69 4.46 -12.38 -3.29
CA ILE A 69 5.77 -12.30 -2.62
C ILE A 69 5.62 -11.70 -1.22
N ASN A 70 4.82 -10.64 -1.07
CA ASN A 70 4.50 -10.02 0.21
C ASN A 70 3.91 -11.02 1.21
N GLN A 71 2.93 -11.84 0.78
CA GLN A 71 2.35 -12.88 1.63
C GLN A 71 3.36 -13.97 2.00
N LEU A 72 4.22 -14.38 1.05
CA LEU A 72 5.28 -15.35 1.33
C LEU A 72 6.27 -14.82 2.36
N ILE A 73 6.67 -13.54 2.25
CA ILE A 73 7.54 -12.90 3.23
C ILE A 73 6.85 -12.86 4.60
N GLY A 74 5.60 -12.41 4.68
CA GLY A 74 4.84 -12.36 5.93
C GLY A 74 4.64 -13.73 6.58
N PHE A 75 4.60 -14.80 5.79
CA PHE A 75 4.52 -16.17 6.28
C PHE A 75 5.84 -16.66 6.89
N VAL A 76 6.98 -16.38 6.26
CA VAL A 76 8.30 -16.82 6.75
C VAL A 76 8.90 -15.87 7.80
N TRP A 77 8.48 -14.60 7.78
CA TRP A 77 8.92 -13.55 8.70
C TRP A 77 7.70 -12.81 9.24
N TYR A 78 7.09 -13.39 10.27
CA TYR A 78 6.03 -12.71 11.00
C TYR A 78 6.62 -11.54 11.82
N GLN A 79 6.15 -10.33 11.55
CA GLN A 79 6.48 -9.14 12.34
C GLN A 79 5.19 -8.60 12.98
N PRO A 80 5.02 -8.64 14.30
CA PRO A 80 3.78 -8.24 14.94
C PRO A 80 3.46 -6.76 14.70
N ARG A 81 2.19 -6.45 14.47
CA ARG A 81 1.73 -5.05 14.36
C ARG A 81 1.86 -4.32 15.70
N PRO A 82 2.03 -2.98 15.71
CA PRO A 82 2.19 -2.21 16.94
C PRO A 82 1.10 -2.46 17.99
N PHE A 83 -0.16 -2.62 17.57
CA PHE A 83 -1.26 -2.87 18.51
C PHE A 83 -1.18 -4.24 19.20
N VAL A 84 -0.59 -5.26 18.53
CA VAL A 84 -0.44 -6.61 19.10
C VAL A 84 0.52 -6.58 20.29
N VAL A 85 1.52 -5.71 20.25
CA VAL A 85 2.51 -5.52 21.31
C VAL A 85 2.20 -4.32 22.22
N GLY A 86 1.01 -3.71 22.07
CA GLY A 86 0.54 -2.62 22.93
C GLY A 86 1.27 -1.28 22.75
N ILE A 87 1.79 -1.00 21.55
CA ILE A 87 2.54 0.23 21.25
C ILE A 87 1.67 1.21 20.45
N GLY A 88 1.58 2.45 20.96
CA GLY A 88 0.83 3.56 20.33
C GLY A 88 -0.69 3.39 20.36
N GLN A 89 -1.38 4.32 19.70
CA GLN A 89 -2.83 4.32 19.54
C GLN A 89 -3.26 3.44 18.36
N THR A 90 -4.22 2.55 18.62
CA THR A 90 -4.87 1.74 17.57
C THR A 90 -6.06 2.52 17.02
N LEU A 91 -5.83 3.27 15.95
CA LEU A 91 -6.88 4.08 15.36
C LEU A 91 -7.86 3.19 14.57
N MET A 92 -7.38 2.28 13.73
CA MET A 92 -8.20 1.41 12.89
C MET A 92 -8.27 0.00 13.47
N THR A 93 -9.44 -0.63 13.40
CA THR A 93 -9.55 -2.07 13.71
C THR A 93 -8.87 -2.85 12.59
N HIS A 94 -7.99 -3.78 12.95
CA HIS A 94 -7.22 -4.57 11.99
C HIS A 94 -7.05 -6.00 12.51
N ALA A 95 -6.95 -6.97 11.61
CA ALA A 95 -6.57 -8.33 11.96
C ALA A 95 -5.13 -8.36 12.53
N PRO A 96 -4.81 -9.29 13.45
CA PRO A 96 -3.46 -9.48 14.00
C PRO A 96 -2.56 -10.30 13.06
N ASP A 97 -2.49 -9.90 11.79
CA ASP A 97 -1.59 -10.45 10.79
C ASP A 97 -0.22 -9.72 10.79
N SER A 98 0.71 -10.15 9.92
CA SER A 98 2.05 -9.55 9.84
C SER A 98 1.97 -8.09 9.41
N SER A 99 2.82 -7.25 10.01
CA SER A 99 2.99 -5.84 9.64
C SER A 99 3.98 -5.62 8.49
N PHE A 100 4.80 -6.63 8.17
CA PHE A 100 5.84 -6.54 7.16
C PHE A 100 5.74 -7.68 6.13
N PRO A 101 5.87 -7.36 4.83
CA PRO A 101 5.80 -6.01 4.24
C PRO A 101 4.35 -5.47 4.26
N SER A 102 4.14 -4.25 3.78
CA SER A 102 2.80 -3.64 3.74
C SER A 102 2.05 -4.02 2.46
N ASP A 103 0.87 -4.64 2.60
CA ASP A 103 0.01 -5.01 1.48
C ASP A 103 -0.39 -3.79 0.63
N HIS A 104 -0.86 -2.72 1.27
CA HIS A 104 -1.33 -1.50 0.61
C HIS A 104 -0.21 -0.84 -0.19
N LEU A 105 0.96 -0.64 0.42
CA LEU A 105 2.10 -0.05 -0.29
C LEU A 105 2.63 -0.98 -1.38
N THR A 106 2.65 -2.30 -1.16
CA THR A 106 3.05 -3.26 -2.19
C THR A 106 2.17 -3.13 -3.42
N LEU A 107 0.84 -3.09 -3.25
CA LEU A 107 -0.09 -2.88 -4.37
C LEU A 107 0.15 -1.55 -5.08
N ILE A 108 0.21 -0.45 -4.32
CA ILE A 108 0.36 0.90 -4.90
C ILE A 108 1.67 1.01 -5.69
N TRP A 109 2.79 0.58 -5.13
CA TRP A 109 4.10 0.72 -5.77
C TRP A 109 4.27 -0.20 -6.97
N THR A 110 3.78 -1.45 -6.91
CA THR A 110 3.87 -2.37 -8.05
C THR A 110 3.06 -1.86 -9.24
N VAL A 111 1.86 -1.32 -9.02
CA VAL A 111 1.08 -0.68 -10.07
C VAL A 111 1.78 0.57 -10.59
N ALA A 112 2.21 1.46 -9.70
CA ALA A 112 2.87 2.72 -10.09
C ALA A 112 4.12 2.47 -10.95
N PHE A 113 5.03 1.61 -10.47
CA PHE A 113 6.27 1.32 -11.19
C PHE A 113 6.02 0.60 -12.52
N SER A 114 5.10 -0.35 -12.55
CA SER A 114 4.74 -1.05 -13.80
C SER A 114 4.22 -0.06 -14.85
N LEU A 115 3.29 0.81 -14.48
CA LEU A 115 2.77 1.83 -15.40
C LEU A 115 3.85 2.82 -15.86
N THR A 116 4.76 3.25 -14.98
CA THR A 116 5.87 4.13 -15.40
C THR A 116 6.86 3.42 -16.30
N SER A 117 7.17 2.14 -16.07
CA SER A 117 8.11 1.38 -16.90
C SER A 117 7.59 1.18 -18.32
N VAL A 118 6.30 0.85 -18.47
CA VAL A 118 5.68 0.70 -19.78
C VAL A 118 5.56 2.05 -20.49
N ALA A 119 5.35 3.14 -19.76
CA ALA A 119 5.33 4.48 -20.36
C ALA A 119 6.70 4.89 -20.92
N LEU A 120 7.80 4.55 -20.23
CA LEU A 120 9.16 4.78 -20.72
C LEU A 120 9.44 3.95 -21.98
N ASP A 121 9.08 2.66 -21.98
CA ASP A 121 9.24 1.77 -23.15
C ASP A 121 8.49 2.27 -24.40
N VAL A 122 7.36 2.97 -24.23
CA VAL A 122 6.60 3.56 -25.34
C VAL A 122 7.21 4.88 -25.81
N ALA A 123 7.80 5.67 -24.91
CA ALA A 123 8.44 6.95 -25.26
C ALA A 123 9.79 6.76 -25.98
N GLU A 124 10.46 5.64 -25.76
CA GLU A 124 11.74 5.30 -26.40
C GLU A 124 11.59 4.62 -27.78
N ARG A 125 10.36 4.35 -28.24
CA ARG A 125 10.04 3.75 -29.54
C ARG A 125 9.47 4.75 -30.52
#